data_AF-A0A258VJ49-F1
#
_entry.id   AF-A0A258VJ49-F1
#
_cell.length_a   1.000
_cell.length_b   1.000
_cell.length_c   1.000
_cell.angle_alpha   90.00
_cell.angle_beta   90.00
_cell.angle_gamma   90.00
#
_symmetry.space_group_name_H-M   'P 1'
#
loop_
_entity.id
_entity.type
_entity.pdbx_description
1 polymer ?
#
loop_
_entity_poly.entity_id
_entity_poly.type
_entity_poly.pdbx_seq_one_letter_code
_entity_poly.pdbx_strand_id
1 'polypeptide(L)'
;MAHFIDSIFKTLIFVSLSLGLATPAFSGPVFWEVSAHRGDLLAYRENSMSALIHAMEIRATSVEFDVHLTKDGVPVIYHDYKLNPDDFIGLTKPVLIKDLTLAELKLIPYSTHLVTRPSDTNLTTFEELLLAVRKRERQGRHTIPLHLEIKSEKEFLHEAAPIDQLAKAISDVINKIEIKTPIIARAFNWDVLTEFRKHQPTIPRVLLVDRGDWAKIDFPQAIKEYQPIAFAPNYQDLTAESIAYLRAQNIDVNPWPVNDPIQADKLVQLGVAGITTDHPSVFLQRYESVLKQNACLNFYRK
;
A
#
# COMPACT_ATOMS: atom_id res chain seq x y z
N MET A 1 -32.77 43.78 72.73
CA MET A 1 -32.46 45.16 72.34
C MET A 1 -30.99 45.18 71.96
N ALA A 2 -30.71 45.19 70.65
CA ALA A 2 -29.39 45.36 69.98
C ALA A 2 -28.31 44.28 70.31
N HIS A 3 -27.52 43.70 69.40
CA HIS A 3 -26.99 44.18 68.13
C HIS A 3 -26.78 43.00 67.15
N PHE A 4 -27.10 43.28 65.89
CA PHE A 4 -26.73 42.56 64.67
C PHE A 4 -25.28 42.93 64.32
N ILE A 5 -24.43 42.00 63.90
CA ILE A 5 -23.23 42.24 63.06
C ILE A 5 -22.87 40.96 62.28
N ASP A 6 -22.53 41.19 61.02
CA ASP A 6 -22.14 40.29 59.93
C ASP A 6 -20.99 39.31 60.23
N SER A 7 -20.99 38.17 59.53
CA SER A 7 -19.96 37.89 58.50
C SER A 7 -20.20 36.55 57.81
N ILE A 8 -20.63 36.63 56.54
CA ILE A 8 -20.65 35.52 55.59
C ILE A 8 -19.24 35.37 55.03
N PHE A 9 -18.47 34.39 55.51
CA PHE A 9 -17.26 33.95 54.83
C PHE A 9 -17.64 33.03 53.65
N LYS A 10 -17.80 33.61 52.46
CA LYS A 10 -17.76 32.86 51.20
C LYS A 10 -16.30 32.58 50.84
N THR A 11 -15.85 31.36 51.10
CA THR A 11 -14.61 30.82 50.52
C THR A 11 -14.81 30.63 49.02
N LEU A 12 -14.33 31.58 48.20
CA LEU A 12 -14.14 31.39 46.76
C LEU A 12 -12.88 30.54 46.55
N ILE A 13 -13.08 29.26 46.25
CA ILE A 13 -12.01 28.42 45.71
C ILE A 13 -11.85 28.79 44.24
N PHE A 14 -10.81 29.57 43.91
CA PHE A 14 -10.34 29.71 42.54
C PHE A 14 -9.60 28.42 42.16
N VAL A 15 -10.29 27.49 41.48
CA VAL A 15 -9.62 26.43 40.73
C VAL A 15 -9.11 27.07 39.44
N SER A 16 -7.83 27.43 39.41
CA SER A 16 -7.13 27.75 38.17
C SER A 16 -7.00 26.47 37.36
N LEU A 17 -7.97 26.20 36.49
CA LEU A 17 -7.87 25.15 35.49
C LEU A 17 -6.87 25.62 34.42
N SER A 18 -5.58 25.44 34.67
CA SER A 18 -4.58 25.52 33.61
C SER A 18 -4.84 24.34 32.66
N LEU A 19 -5.62 24.59 31.61
CA LEU A 19 -5.60 23.78 30.39
C LEU A 19 -4.18 23.88 29.83
N GLY A 20 -3.28 23.07 30.36
CA GLY A 20 -2.06 22.72 29.66
C GLY A 20 -2.52 21.98 28.41
N LEU A 21 -2.53 22.67 27.28
CA LEU A 21 -2.44 22.01 25.99
C LEU A 21 -1.14 21.22 26.06
N ALA A 22 -1.24 19.94 26.43
CA ALA A 22 -0.15 19.01 26.24
C ALA A 22 0.12 19.02 24.74
N THR A 23 1.17 19.72 24.34
CA THR A 23 1.76 19.50 23.03
C THR A 23 2.04 18.01 22.97
N PRO A 24 1.46 17.26 22.01
CA PRO A 24 1.80 15.85 21.89
C PRO A 24 3.32 15.80 21.76
N ALA A 25 3.97 15.11 22.69
CA ALA A 25 5.40 14.92 22.66
C ALA A 25 5.74 14.41 21.27
N PHE A 26 6.55 15.16 20.53
CA PHE A 26 7.00 14.78 19.20
C PHE A 26 7.91 13.56 19.36
N SER A 27 7.31 12.36 19.42
CA SER A 27 8.03 11.14 19.07
C SER A 27 8.51 11.37 17.65
N GLY A 28 9.79 11.13 17.38
CA GLY A 28 10.42 11.38 16.07
C GLY A 28 9.67 10.73 14.88
N PRO A 29 10.20 10.87 13.66
CA PRO A 29 9.53 10.33 12.47
C PRO A 29 9.20 8.84 12.66
N VAL A 30 7.91 8.51 12.54
CA VAL A 30 7.38 7.13 12.63
C VAL A 30 7.58 6.50 11.26
N PHE A 31 8.82 6.45 10.78
CA PHE A 31 9.16 5.91 9.47
C PHE A 31 9.58 4.44 9.60
N TRP A 32 8.79 3.55 9.03
CA TRP A 32 8.98 2.10 9.19
C TRP A 32 8.77 1.32 7.89
N GLU A 33 8.34 1.96 6.81
CA GLU A 33 8.10 1.28 5.53
C GLU A 33 8.94 1.82 4.36
N VAL A 34 9.70 0.92 3.74
CA VAL A 34 10.23 1.01 2.37
C VAL A 34 9.57 -0.10 1.57
N SER A 35 8.46 0.24 0.90
CA SER A 35 7.70 -0.66 0.03
C SER A 35 8.36 -0.74 -1.34
N ALA A 36 8.75 -1.95 -1.74
CA ALA A 36 9.31 -2.24 -3.05
C ALA A 36 8.22 -2.19 -4.12
N HIS A 37 8.18 -1.11 -4.92
CA HIS A 37 7.17 -0.88 -5.97
C HIS A 37 7.32 -1.91 -7.08
N ARG A 38 6.30 -2.75 -7.30
CA ARG A 38 6.35 -3.86 -8.28
C ARG A 38 7.57 -4.78 -8.12
N GLY A 39 8.14 -4.88 -6.92
CA GLY A 39 9.39 -5.59 -6.63
C GLY A 39 10.65 -4.70 -6.64
N ASP A 40 11.79 -5.28 -7.02
CA ASP A 40 13.07 -4.57 -7.12
C ASP A 40 13.47 -4.31 -8.59
N LEU A 41 13.17 -3.10 -9.06
CA LEU A 41 13.30 -2.71 -10.47
C LEU A 41 14.73 -2.38 -10.88
N LEU A 42 15.69 -2.32 -9.94
CA LEU A 42 17.11 -2.19 -10.28
C LEU A 42 17.70 -3.47 -10.87
N ALA A 43 17.15 -4.63 -10.48
CA ALA A 43 17.72 -5.93 -10.81
C ALA A 43 16.80 -6.80 -11.67
N TYR A 44 15.50 -6.53 -11.66
CA TYR A 44 14.48 -7.37 -12.29
C TYR A 44 13.44 -6.54 -13.02
N ARG A 45 12.69 -7.19 -13.90
CA ARG A 45 11.52 -6.60 -14.53
C ARG A 45 10.45 -6.36 -13.46
N GLU A 46 9.79 -5.21 -13.50
CA GLU A 46 8.64 -4.94 -12.65
C GLU A 46 7.62 -6.09 -12.68
N ASN A 47 6.96 -6.33 -11.55
CA ASN A 47 5.86 -7.28 -11.41
C ASN A 47 6.22 -8.74 -11.78
N SER A 48 7.50 -9.05 -11.99
CA SER A 48 7.96 -10.42 -12.23
C SER A 48 8.08 -11.20 -10.92
N MET A 49 7.91 -12.52 -10.99
CA MET A 49 8.15 -13.39 -9.83
C MET A 49 9.53 -13.12 -9.21
N SER A 50 10.58 -12.93 -10.02
CA SER A 50 11.92 -12.66 -9.50
C SER A 50 12.03 -11.32 -8.80
N ALA A 51 11.41 -10.25 -9.33
CA ALA A 51 11.41 -8.94 -8.67
C ALA A 51 10.74 -9.00 -7.29
N LEU A 52 9.58 -9.65 -7.23
CA LEU A 52 8.80 -9.78 -6.00
C LEU A 52 9.52 -10.66 -4.96
N ILE A 53 10.11 -11.78 -5.39
CA ILE A 53 10.88 -12.65 -4.50
C ILE A 53 12.16 -11.97 -4.04
N HIS A 54 12.83 -11.21 -4.90
CA HIS A 54 14.04 -10.48 -4.53
C HIS A 54 13.77 -9.41 -3.48
N ALA A 55 12.65 -8.69 -3.56
CA ALA A 55 12.24 -7.75 -2.51
C ALA A 55 12.20 -8.42 -1.12
N MET A 56 11.75 -9.68 -1.03
CA MET A 56 11.78 -10.46 0.22
C MET A 56 13.20 -10.86 0.65
N GLU A 57 14.10 -11.08 -0.30
CA GLU A 57 15.49 -11.48 -0.06
C GLU A 57 16.34 -10.32 0.46
N ILE A 58 16.13 -9.12 -0.08
CA ILE A 58 16.76 -7.89 0.42
C ILE A 58 16.06 -7.33 1.67
N ARG A 59 14.99 -7.98 2.13
CA ARG A 59 14.19 -7.58 3.31
C ARG A 59 13.66 -6.16 3.20
N ALA A 60 13.08 -5.82 2.04
CA ALA A 60 12.17 -4.69 1.96
C ALA A 60 11.08 -4.85 3.03
N THR A 61 10.56 -3.75 3.56
CA THR A 61 9.59 -3.85 4.67
C THR A 61 8.24 -4.37 4.16
N SER A 62 7.98 -4.21 2.87
CA SER A 62 6.84 -4.75 2.12
C SER A 62 7.17 -4.76 0.62
N VAL A 63 6.36 -5.47 -0.15
CA VAL A 63 6.42 -5.46 -1.62
C VAL A 63 5.04 -5.17 -2.17
N GLU A 64 4.99 -4.28 -3.14
CA GLU A 64 3.78 -3.85 -3.84
C GLU A 64 3.72 -4.50 -5.23
N PHE A 65 2.51 -4.78 -5.71
CA PHE A 65 2.25 -5.31 -7.06
C PHE A 65 0.80 -5.08 -7.49
N ASP A 66 0.59 -5.08 -8.80
CA ASP A 66 -0.69 -4.78 -9.45
C ASP A 66 -1.42 -6.04 -9.90
N VAL A 67 -2.73 -6.11 -9.69
CA VAL A 67 -3.55 -7.27 -10.12
C VAL A 67 -4.74 -6.85 -10.99
N HIS A 68 -4.86 -7.55 -12.11
CA HIS A 68 -6.00 -7.51 -13.06
C HIS A 68 -6.72 -8.86 -13.11
N LEU A 69 -7.80 -8.93 -13.88
CA LEU A 69 -8.53 -10.16 -14.18
C LEU A 69 -8.46 -10.48 -15.67
N THR A 70 -8.13 -11.72 -16.02
CA THR A 70 -8.29 -12.24 -17.39
C THR A 70 -9.77 -12.42 -17.74
N LYS A 71 -10.05 -12.62 -19.04
CA LYS A 71 -11.40 -12.90 -19.56
C LYS A 71 -12.11 -14.06 -18.85
N ASP A 72 -11.35 -15.09 -18.48
CA ASP A 72 -11.81 -16.29 -17.80
C ASP A 72 -11.73 -16.20 -16.26
N GLY A 73 -11.54 -14.99 -15.72
CA GLY A 73 -11.67 -14.75 -14.28
C GLY A 73 -10.43 -15.10 -13.46
N VAL A 74 -9.24 -15.14 -14.06
CA VAL A 74 -7.99 -15.47 -13.34
C VAL A 74 -7.23 -14.19 -12.97
N PRO A 75 -6.91 -13.99 -11.67
CA PRO A 75 -6.13 -12.83 -11.25
C PRO A 75 -4.66 -12.91 -11.71
N VAL A 76 -4.18 -11.86 -12.36
CA VAL A 76 -2.87 -11.79 -13.03
C VAL A 76 -2.11 -10.54 -12.67
N ILE A 77 -0.79 -10.64 -12.54
CA ILE A 77 0.09 -9.57 -12.06
C ILE A 77 0.73 -8.79 -13.21
N TYR A 78 0.34 -7.51 -13.37
CA TYR A 78 0.87 -6.59 -14.38
C TYR A 78 0.32 -5.17 -14.13
N HIS A 79 1.04 -4.11 -14.47
CA HIS A 79 0.61 -2.76 -14.12
C HIS A 79 -0.50 -2.22 -15.04
N ASP A 80 -0.26 -2.14 -16.35
CA ASP A 80 -1.19 -1.49 -17.28
C ASP A 80 -2.39 -2.39 -17.62
N TYR A 81 -3.54 -1.81 -17.97
CA TYR A 81 -4.71 -2.58 -18.43
C TYR A 81 -4.48 -3.32 -19.76
N LYS A 82 -3.49 -2.85 -20.53
CA LYS A 82 -3.14 -3.39 -21.84
C LYS A 82 -1.70 -3.87 -21.83
N LEU A 83 -1.48 -5.07 -22.36
CA LEU A 83 -0.15 -5.58 -22.65
C LEU A 83 0.53 -4.65 -23.66
N ASN A 84 1.70 -4.11 -23.31
CA ASN A 84 2.49 -3.26 -24.19
C ASN A 84 3.26 -4.13 -25.23
N PRO A 85 3.22 -3.83 -26.54
CA PRO A 85 4.05 -4.49 -27.54
C PRO A 85 5.55 -4.55 -27.23
N ASP A 86 6.09 -3.53 -26.54
CA ASP A 86 7.50 -3.50 -26.18
C ASP A 86 7.84 -4.53 -25.10
N ASP A 87 6.85 -4.90 -24.27
CA ASP A 87 7.01 -5.86 -23.20
C ASP A 87 6.97 -7.31 -23.69
N PHE A 88 6.34 -7.60 -24.82
CA PHE A 88 5.93 -8.97 -25.19
C PHE A 88 6.31 -9.33 -26.62
N ILE A 89 6.77 -10.57 -26.81
CA ILE A 89 7.10 -11.07 -28.14
C ILE A 89 5.81 -11.32 -28.93
N GLY A 90 5.77 -10.82 -30.16
CA GLY A 90 4.71 -11.13 -31.12
C GLY A 90 3.47 -10.24 -31.03
N LEU A 91 3.41 -9.30 -30.07
CA LEU A 91 2.39 -8.26 -30.06
C LEU A 91 2.79 -7.10 -30.98
N THR A 92 1.85 -6.66 -31.82
CA THR A 92 2.04 -5.51 -32.73
C THR A 92 1.22 -4.29 -32.34
N LYS A 93 0.31 -4.44 -31.37
CA LYS A 93 -0.51 -3.37 -30.80
C LYS A 93 -0.89 -3.72 -29.35
N PRO A 94 -1.25 -2.73 -28.51
CA PRO A 94 -1.72 -3.01 -27.17
C PRO A 94 -2.95 -3.91 -27.13
N VAL A 95 -3.00 -4.85 -26.17
CA VAL A 95 -4.10 -5.81 -26.01
C VAL A 95 -4.60 -5.80 -24.57
N LEU A 96 -5.91 -5.67 -24.37
CA LEU A 96 -6.53 -5.65 -23.04
C LEU A 96 -6.40 -7.02 -22.34
N ILE A 97 -5.99 -6.99 -21.07
CA ILE A 97 -5.88 -8.21 -20.25
C ILE A 97 -7.25 -8.89 -20.10
N LYS A 98 -8.30 -8.11 -19.84
CA LYS A 98 -9.68 -8.63 -19.67
C LYS A 98 -10.27 -9.29 -20.92
N ASP A 99 -9.63 -9.13 -22.08
CA ASP A 99 -10.08 -9.70 -23.35
C ASP A 99 -9.36 -11.03 -23.68
N LEU A 100 -8.33 -11.41 -22.91
CA LEU A 100 -7.56 -12.64 -23.07
C LEU A 100 -7.86 -13.62 -21.94
N THR A 101 -7.99 -14.91 -22.25
CA THR A 101 -7.97 -15.99 -21.24
C THR A 101 -6.56 -16.18 -20.68
N LEU A 102 -6.44 -16.81 -19.52
CA LEU A 102 -5.11 -17.15 -18.98
C LEU A 102 -4.31 -18.03 -19.96
N ALA A 103 -4.98 -18.98 -20.61
CA ALA A 103 -4.35 -19.88 -21.56
C ALA A 103 -3.75 -19.11 -22.75
N GLU A 104 -4.48 -18.14 -23.31
CA GLU A 104 -3.98 -17.26 -24.37
C GLU A 104 -2.83 -16.38 -23.86
N LEU A 105 -2.98 -15.80 -22.66
CA LEU A 105 -1.98 -14.92 -22.07
C LEU A 105 -0.64 -15.64 -21.81
N LYS A 106 -0.68 -16.91 -21.36
CA LYS A 106 0.52 -17.72 -21.13
C LYS A 106 1.25 -18.12 -22.41
N LEU A 107 0.64 -17.96 -23.59
CA LEU A 107 1.31 -18.15 -24.88
C LEU A 107 2.08 -16.91 -25.35
N ILE A 108 1.94 -15.77 -24.66
CA ILE A 108 2.59 -14.51 -25.00
C ILE A 108 3.78 -14.32 -24.03
N PRO A 109 5.02 -14.65 -24.42
CA PRO A 109 6.17 -14.47 -23.56
C PRO A 109 6.62 -13.02 -23.51
N TYR A 110 7.23 -12.64 -22.39
CA TYR A 110 7.93 -11.37 -22.29
C TYR A 110 9.07 -11.30 -23.31
N SER A 111 9.37 -10.08 -23.75
CA SER A 111 10.51 -9.78 -24.61
C SER A 111 11.81 -10.20 -23.94
N THR A 112 12.71 -10.85 -24.70
CA THR A 112 13.90 -11.49 -24.15
C THR A 112 14.83 -10.53 -23.41
N HIS A 113 14.86 -9.26 -23.81
CA HIS A 113 15.66 -8.22 -23.14
C HIS A 113 15.12 -7.83 -21.75
N LEU A 114 13.87 -8.18 -21.44
CA LEU A 114 13.23 -7.97 -20.14
C LEU A 114 13.30 -9.22 -19.24
N VAL A 115 13.66 -10.39 -19.80
CA VAL A 115 13.77 -11.63 -19.05
C VAL A 115 15.11 -11.66 -18.32
N THR A 116 15.07 -11.43 -17.02
CA THR A 116 16.27 -11.47 -16.15
C THR A 116 16.51 -12.84 -15.53
N ARG A 117 15.47 -13.69 -15.44
CA ARG A 117 15.56 -15.10 -15.02
C ARG A 117 14.63 -15.99 -15.85
N PRO A 118 14.95 -17.29 -16.02
CA PRO A 118 14.08 -18.24 -16.71
C PRO A 118 12.67 -18.38 -16.13
N SER A 119 12.45 -18.00 -14.86
CA SER A 119 11.13 -17.99 -14.23
C SER A 119 10.22 -16.85 -14.71
N ASP A 120 10.77 -15.87 -15.42
CA ASP A 120 10.10 -14.63 -15.78
C ASP A 120 9.80 -14.57 -17.28
N THR A 121 9.67 -15.72 -17.95
CA THR A 121 9.38 -15.75 -19.39
C THR A 121 7.95 -15.36 -19.72
N ASN A 122 7.03 -15.46 -18.76
CA ASN A 122 5.62 -15.15 -18.94
C ASN A 122 5.08 -14.41 -17.72
N LEU A 123 3.92 -13.77 -17.93
CA LEU A 123 3.21 -13.06 -16.89
C LEU A 123 2.87 -13.98 -15.71
N THR A 124 3.05 -13.48 -14.49
CA THR A 124 2.81 -14.21 -13.23
C THR A 124 1.35 -14.08 -12.79
N THR A 125 0.70 -15.18 -12.38
CA THR A 125 -0.63 -15.11 -11.76
C THR A 125 -0.53 -14.80 -10.27
N PHE A 126 -1.59 -14.23 -9.69
CA PHE A 126 -1.63 -14.00 -8.24
C PHE A 126 -1.56 -15.33 -7.46
N GLU A 127 -2.19 -16.39 -7.97
CA GLU A 127 -2.08 -17.74 -7.39
C GLU A 127 -0.62 -18.24 -7.41
N GLU A 128 0.11 -18.06 -8.50
CA GLU A 128 1.54 -18.42 -8.58
C GLU A 128 2.37 -17.68 -7.53
N LEU A 129 2.12 -16.39 -7.30
CA LEU A 129 2.78 -15.62 -6.25
C LEU A 129 2.49 -16.18 -4.86
N LEU A 130 1.22 -16.40 -4.50
CA LEU A 130 0.86 -16.92 -3.19
C LEU A 130 1.43 -18.34 -2.96
N LEU A 131 1.48 -19.18 -4.00
CA LEU A 131 2.12 -20.49 -3.92
C LEU A 131 3.64 -20.37 -3.67
N ALA A 132 4.31 -19.42 -4.30
CA ALA A 132 5.74 -19.15 -4.09
C ALA A 132 6.00 -18.64 -2.66
N VAL A 133 5.16 -17.74 -2.14
CA VAL A 133 5.22 -17.26 -0.75
C VAL A 133 5.01 -18.40 0.23
N ARG A 134 3.96 -19.21 0.06
CA ARG A 134 3.69 -20.38 0.91
C ARG A 134 4.85 -21.37 0.92
N LYS A 135 5.49 -21.57 -0.24
CA LYS A 135 6.70 -22.42 -0.35
C LYS A 135 7.85 -21.83 0.47
N ARG A 136 8.10 -20.52 0.39
CA ARG A 136 9.13 -19.84 1.21
C ARG A 136 8.86 -19.99 2.71
N GLU A 137 7.63 -19.79 3.15
CA GLU A 137 7.23 -19.95 4.55
C GLU A 137 7.50 -21.38 5.06
N ARG A 138 7.14 -22.39 4.27
CA ARG A 138 7.40 -23.81 4.60
C ARG A 138 8.90 -24.13 4.68
N GLN A 139 9.72 -23.38 3.97
CA GLN A 139 11.18 -23.48 4.02
C GLN A 139 11.79 -22.67 5.18
N GLY A 140 10.97 -22.04 6.03
CA GLY A 140 11.45 -21.16 7.10
C GLY A 140 12.13 -19.88 6.59
N ARG A 141 11.94 -19.53 5.31
CA ARG A 141 12.50 -18.32 4.72
C ARG A 141 11.64 -17.13 5.10
N HIS A 142 12.30 -16.00 5.36
CA HIS A 142 11.63 -14.74 5.62
C HIS A 142 10.74 -14.32 4.43
N THR A 143 9.59 -13.77 4.78
CA THR A 143 8.59 -13.16 3.90
C THR A 143 8.23 -11.79 4.47
N ILE A 144 7.70 -10.94 3.60
CA ILE A 144 7.39 -9.55 3.90
C ILE A 144 5.94 -9.26 3.47
N PRO A 145 5.23 -8.34 4.13
CA PRO A 145 3.87 -7.95 3.75
C PRO A 145 3.68 -7.69 2.25
N LEU A 146 2.55 -8.14 1.72
CA LEU A 146 2.16 -8.05 0.32
C LEU A 146 1.15 -6.91 0.14
N HIS A 147 1.54 -5.82 -0.52
CA HIS A 147 0.65 -4.72 -0.91
C HIS A 147 0.05 -5.04 -2.27
N LEU A 148 -1.18 -5.50 -2.25
CA LEU A 148 -1.95 -5.91 -3.43
C LEU A 148 -2.74 -4.70 -3.97
N GLU A 149 -2.32 -4.16 -5.11
CA GLU A 149 -3.09 -3.15 -5.84
C GLU A 149 -4.16 -3.78 -6.74
N ILE A 150 -5.43 -3.47 -6.49
CA ILE A 150 -6.57 -3.96 -7.28
C ILE A 150 -6.89 -2.93 -8.37
N LYS A 151 -6.47 -3.21 -9.60
CA LYS A 151 -6.58 -2.27 -10.73
C LYS A 151 -8.03 -2.13 -11.18
N SER A 152 -8.60 -0.95 -10.93
CA SER A 152 -10.00 -0.63 -11.20
C SER A 152 -10.30 0.88 -11.27
N GLU A 153 -9.28 1.70 -11.52
CA GLU A 153 -9.32 3.16 -11.70
C GLU A 153 -10.57 3.61 -12.49
N LYS A 154 -11.22 4.68 -12.00
CA LYS A 154 -12.54 5.09 -12.50
C LYS A 154 -12.50 5.51 -13.98
N GLU A 155 -11.42 6.15 -14.42
CA GLU A 155 -11.24 6.52 -15.82
C GLU A 155 -11.01 5.32 -16.76
N PHE A 156 -10.59 4.17 -16.22
CA PHE A 156 -10.27 2.95 -16.98
C PHE A 156 -11.32 1.84 -16.81
N LEU A 157 -12.51 2.11 -16.27
CA LEU A 157 -13.55 1.08 -16.07
C LEU A 157 -14.00 0.36 -17.35
N HIS A 158 -13.80 0.96 -18.52
CA HIS A 158 -14.06 0.32 -19.82
C HIS A 158 -12.96 -0.67 -20.25
N GLU A 159 -11.79 -0.58 -19.62
CA GLU A 159 -10.61 -1.43 -19.82
C GLU A 159 -10.43 -2.44 -18.68
N ALA A 160 -10.93 -2.13 -17.49
CA ALA A 160 -10.91 -2.96 -16.29
C ALA A 160 -12.00 -4.03 -16.29
N ALA A 161 -11.78 -5.11 -15.55
CA ALA A 161 -12.85 -6.03 -15.18
C ALA A 161 -13.79 -5.40 -14.14
N PRO A 162 -15.05 -5.86 -14.02
CA PRO A 162 -15.98 -5.37 -13.00
C PRO A 162 -15.43 -5.53 -11.57
N ILE A 163 -15.68 -4.55 -10.71
CA ILE A 163 -15.12 -4.47 -9.35
C ILE A 163 -15.53 -5.66 -8.45
N ASP A 164 -16.75 -6.17 -8.63
CA ASP A 164 -17.29 -7.34 -7.92
C ASP A 164 -16.57 -8.62 -8.34
N GLN A 165 -16.27 -8.77 -9.64
CA GLN A 165 -15.52 -9.90 -10.14
C GLN A 165 -14.05 -9.86 -9.69
N LEU A 166 -13.40 -8.69 -9.73
CA LEU A 166 -12.05 -8.49 -9.21
C LEU A 166 -11.96 -8.86 -7.72
N ALA A 167 -12.81 -8.24 -6.90
CA ALA A 167 -12.85 -8.45 -5.46
C ALA A 167 -13.07 -9.93 -5.12
N LYS A 168 -14.04 -10.57 -5.78
CA LYS A 168 -14.35 -11.98 -5.56
C LYS A 168 -13.21 -12.90 -5.99
N ALA A 169 -12.70 -12.78 -7.22
CA ALA A 169 -11.69 -13.69 -7.76
C ALA A 169 -10.37 -13.63 -6.97
N ILE A 170 -9.94 -12.43 -6.59
CA ILE A 170 -8.79 -12.24 -5.70
C ILE A 170 -9.04 -12.91 -4.34
N SER A 171 -10.22 -12.70 -3.76
CA SER A 171 -10.58 -13.29 -2.47
C SER A 171 -10.63 -14.82 -2.51
N ASP A 172 -11.12 -15.40 -3.61
CA ASP A 172 -11.15 -16.85 -3.82
C ASP A 172 -9.71 -17.41 -3.83
N VAL A 173 -8.75 -16.73 -4.46
CA VAL A 173 -7.34 -17.12 -4.46
C VAL A 173 -6.73 -17.04 -3.07
N ILE A 174 -7.00 -15.98 -2.31
CA ILE A 174 -6.54 -15.83 -0.91
C ILE A 174 -7.08 -16.97 -0.03
N ASN A 175 -8.37 -17.27 -0.12
CA ASN A 175 -9.01 -18.33 0.65
C ASN A 175 -8.49 -19.72 0.27
N LYS A 176 -8.18 -19.94 -1.01
CA LYS A 176 -7.62 -21.19 -1.52
C LYS A 176 -6.17 -21.40 -1.06
N ILE A 177 -5.40 -20.33 -0.92
CA ILE A 177 -3.96 -20.38 -0.66
C ILE A 177 -3.65 -19.63 0.63
N GLU A 178 -3.88 -20.30 1.75
CA GLU A 178 -3.53 -19.77 3.06
C GLU A 178 -2.01 -19.61 3.21
N ILE A 179 -1.60 -18.38 3.53
CA ILE A 179 -0.24 -17.96 3.87
C ILE A 179 -0.26 -17.23 5.21
N LYS A 180 0.88 -17.23 5.92
CA LYS A 180 1.04 -16.45 7.16
C LYS A 180 1.42 -14.99 6.89
N THR A 181 2.01 -14.74 5.73
CA THR A 181 2.47 -13.44 5.29
C THR A 181 1.27 -12.49 5.16
N PRO A 182 1.31 -11.31 5.80
CA PRO A 182 0.22 -10.35 5.71
C PRO A 182 -0.04 -9.89 4.28
N ILE A 183 -1.30 -9.76 3.92
CA ILE A 183 -1.75 -9.08 2.69
C ILE A 183 -2.40 -7.76 3.13
N ILE A 184 -2.12 -6.70 2.38
CA ILE A 184 -2.75 -5.38 2.50
C ILE A 184 -3.32 -5.04 1.12
N ALA A 185 -4.62 -4.74 1.05
CA ALA A 185 -5.26 -4.35 -0.20
C ALA A 185 -5.15 -2.83 -0.41
N ARG A 186 -4.91 -2.40 -1.64
CA ARG A 186 -4.86 -0.98 -2.04
C ARG A 186 -5.51 -0.79 -3.40
N ALA A 187 -6.09 0.39 -3.63
CA ALA A 187 -6.68 0.75 -4.92
C ALA A 187 -6.92 2.26 -5.02
N PHE A 188 -6.89 2.79 -6.24
CA PHE A 188 -7.33 4.16 -6.55
C PHE A 188 -8.85 4.27 -6.56
N ASN A 189 -9.53 3.25 -7.10
CA ASN A 189 -10.98 3.17 -7.02
C ASN A 189 -11.39 2.55 -5.68
N TRP A 190 -11.64 3.38 -4.68
CA TRP A 190 -11.93 2.91 -3.32
C TRP A 190 -13.20 2.05 -3.22
N ASP A 191 -14.10 2.11 -4.21
CA ASP A 191 -15.30 1.27 -4.28
C ASP A 191 -14.94 -0.23 -4.36
N VAL A 192 -13.83 -0.59 -5.02
CA VAL A 192 -13.36 -1.99 -5.06
C VAL A 192 -12.90 -2.48 -3.69
N LEU A 193 -12.40 -1.59 -2.82
CA LEU A 193 -11.97 -1.95 -1.46
C LEU A 193 -13.18 -2.19 -0.55
N THR A 194 -14.26 -1.43 -0.76
CA THR A 194 -15.55 -1.67 -0.11
C THR A 194 -16.13 -3.02 -0.52
N GLU A 195 -16.06 -3.37 -1.81
CA GLU A 195 -16.49 -4.67 -2.32
C GLU A 195 -15.61 -5.80 -1.77
N PHE A 196 -14.29 -5.64 -1.85
CA PHE A 196 -13.31 -6.60 -1.35
C PHE A 196 -13.50 -6.90 0.15
N ARG A 197 -13.80 -5.88 0.97
CA ARG A 197 -14.09 -6.04 2.39
C ARG A 197 -15.26 -6.98 2.69
N LYS A 198 -16.23 -7.14 1.78
CA LYS A 198 -17.34 -8.10 1.96
C LYS A 198 -16.84 -9.54 1.96
N HIS A 199 -15.77 -9.82 1.21
CA HIS A 199 -15.15 -11.13 1.10
C HIS A 199 -13.97 -11.31 2.07
N GLN A 200 -13.25 -10.23 2.37
CA GLN A 200 -12.03 -10.21 3.19
C GLN A 200 -12.10 -9.10 4.25
N PRO A 201 -12.96 -9.24 5.28
CA PRO A 201 -13.23 -8.16 6.24
C PRO A 201 -12.01 -7.76 7.08
N THR A 202 -11.12 -8.71 7.36
CA THR A 202 -9.95 -8.54 8.23
C THR A 202 -8.69 -8.08 7.52
N ILE A 203 -8.66 -8.10 6.17
CA ILE A 203 -7.50 -7.64 5.41
C ILE A 203 -7.43 -6.09 5.49
N PRO A 204 -6.30 -5.50 5.94
CA PRO A 204 -6.15 -4.06 5.98
C PRO A 204 -6.21 -3.43 4.59
N ARG A 205 -6.65 -2.17 4.54
CA ARG A 205 -6.89 -1.44 3.29
C ARG A 205 -6.17 -0.10 3.29
N VAL A 206 -5.56 0.24 2.16
CA VAL A 206 -4.87 1.51 1.91
C VAL A 206 -5.56 2.25 0.75
N LEU A 207 -5.84 3.52 0.93
CA LEU A 207 -6.49 4.35 -0.09
C LEU A 207 -5.43 5.01 -0.97
N LEU A 208 -5.38 4.65 -2.24
CA LEU A 208 -4.51 5.34 -3.20
C LEU A 208 -5.15 6.65 -3.64
N VAL A 209 -4.31 7.67 -3.81
CA VAL A 209 -4.76 9.00 -4.25
C VAL A 209 -3.89 9.46 -5.40
N ASP A 210 -4.54 9.77 -6.52
CA ASP A 210 -3.84 10.25 -7.70
C ASP A 210 -3.40 11.71 -7.54
N ARG A 211 -2.48 12.12 -8.40
CA ARG A 211 -1.91 13.45 -8.44
C ARG A 211 -3.01 14.49 -8.66
N GLY A 212 -3.03 15.49 -7.80
CA GLY A 212 -3.98 16.60 -7.82
C GLY A 212 -5.30 16.32 -7.10
N ASP A 213 -5.51 15.12 -6.56
CA ASP A 213 -6.74 14.76 -5.84
C ASP A 213 -6.61 14.89 -4.32
N TRP A 214 -5.39 14.92 -3.77
CA TRP A 214 -5.16 14.98 -2.32
C TRP A 214 -5.91 16.12 -1.62
N ALA A 215 -5.87 17.32 -2.19
CA ALA A 215 -6.52 18.50 -1.61
C ALA A 215 -8.06 18.45 -1.70
N LYS A 216 -8.63 17.51 -2.46
CA LYS A 216 -10.08 17.34 -2.64
C LYS A 216 -10.68 16.35 -1.63
N ILE A 217 -9.84 15.66 -0.86
CA ILE A 217 -10.28 14.60 0.05
C ILE A 217 -10.89 15.21 1.32
N ASP A 218 -12.14 14.82 1.61
CA ASP A 218 -12.70 14.92 2.96
C ASP A 218 -12.17 13.73 3.79
N PHE A 219 -11.06 13.95 4.51
CA PHE A 219 -10.43 12.90 5.31
C PHE A 219 -11.37 12.33 6.38
N PRO A 220 -12.09 13.12 7.20
CA PRO A 220 -13.09 12.58 8.13
C PRO A 220 -14.09 11.62 7.46
N GLN A 221 -14.65 12.00 6.32
CA GLN A 221 -15.59 11.14 5.59
C GLN A 221 -14.91 9.87 5.08
N ALA A 222 -13.77 10.00 4.42
CA ALA A 222 -13.03 8.86 3.86
C ALA A 222 -12.61 7.85 4.96
N ILE A 223 -12.15 8.33 6.10
CA ILE A 223 -11.79 7.47 7.24
C ILE A 223 -13.01 6.71 7.76
N LYS A 224 -14.15 7.40 7.92
CA LYS A 224 -15.39 6.79 8.42
C LYS A 224 -15.92 5.72 7.45
N GLU A 225 -15.92 6.02 6.16
CA GLU A 225 -16.52 5.19 5.12
C GLU A 225 -15.67 3.96 4.81
N TYR A 226 -14.38 4.15 4.55
CA TYR A 226 -13.50 3.08 4.06
C TYR A 226 -12.69 2.39 5.17
N GLN A 227 -12.57 3.02 6.34
CA GLN A 227 -11.79 2.53 7.49
C GLN A 227 -10.39 2.05 7.08
N PRO A 228 -9.60 2.92 6.41
CA PRO A 228 -8.27 2.55 5.97
C PRO A 228 -7.29 2.53 7.14
N ILE A 229 -6.17 1.83 6.95
CA ILE A 229 -5.01 1.94 7.84
C ILE A 229 -4.04 3.03 7.39
N ALA A 230 -4.05 3.38 6.10
CA ALA A 230 -3.18 4.39 5.52
C ALA A 230 -3.80 5.02 4.27
N PHE A 231 -3.30 6.20 3.93
CA PHE A 231 -3.41 6.78 2.59
C PHE A 231 -2.07 6.65 1.86
N ALA A 232 -2.12 6.42 0.56
CA ALA A 232 -0.95 6.39 -0.31
C ALA A 232 -1.15 7.38 -1.47
N PRO A 233 -0.80 8.67 -1.28
CA PRO A 233 -0.94 9.67 -2.32
C PRO A 233 0.28 9.80 -3.23
N ASN A 234 0.10 10.44 -4.38
CA ASN A 234 1.25 10.94 -5.12
C ASN A 234 2.09 11.86 -4.20
N TYR A 235 3.41 11.67 -4.19
CA TYR A 235 4.28 12.38 -3.24
C TYR A 235 4.26 13.90 -3.38
N GLN A 236 3.85 14.44 -4.54
CA GLN A 236 3.90 15.86 -4.86
C GLN A 236 2.81 16.68 -4.18
N ASP A 237 1.72 16.06 -3.74
CA ASP A 237 0.56 16.79 -3.22
C ASP A 237 0.55 16.92 -1.69
N LEU A 238 1.54 16.31 -1.03
CA LEU A 238 1.58 16.22 0.43
C LEU A 238 1.86 17.57 1.11
N THR A 239 1.16 17.82 2.20
CA THR A 239 1.36 18.99 3.08
C THR A 239 1.62 18.54 4.51
N ALA A 240 2.41 19.32 5.27
CA ALA A 240 2.67 19.02 6.68
C ALA A 240 1.38 18.95 7.52
N GLU A 241 0.40 19.80 7.18
CA GLU A 241 -0.89 19.86 7.88
C GLU A 241 -1.72 18.58 7.68
N SER A 242 -1.85 18.11 6.43
CA SER A 242 -2.61 16.88 6.14
C SER A 242 -1.96 15.64 6.75
N ILE A 243 -0.62 15.55 6.73
CA ILE A 243 0.12 14.46 7.39
C ILE A 243 -0.10 14.50 8.90
N ALA A 244 0.02 15.68 9.54
CA ALA A 244 -0.21 15.82 10.98
C ALA A 244 -1.64 15.45 11.38
N TYR A 245 -2.63 15.86 10.58
CA TYR A 245 -4.03 15.51 10.79
C TYR A 245 -4.24 13.98 10.76
N LEU A 246 -3.77 13.30 9.71
CA LEU A 246 -3.95 11.85 9.56
C LEU A 246 -3.24 11.07 10.67
N ARG A 247 -2.02 11.48 11.04
CA ARG A 247 -1.29 10.89 12.17
C ARG A 247 -2.03 11.02 13.49
N ALA A 248 -2.67 12.16 13.75
CA ALA A 248 -3.48 12.34 14.95
C ALA A 248 -4.69 11.38 15.00
N GLN A 249 -5.12 10.86 13.85
CA GLN A 249 -6.14 9.83 13.72
C GLN A 249 -5.57 8.39 13.70
N ASN A 250 -4.26 8.21 13.91
CA ASN A 250 -3.53 6.94 13.73
C ASN A 250 -3.67 6.36 12.31
N ILE A 251 -3.74 7.23 11.30
CA ILE A 251 -3.75 6.84 9.90
C ILE A 251 -2.38 7.18 9.30
N ASP A 252 -1.74 6.18 8.71
CA ASP A 252 -0.42 6.33 8.10
C ASP A 252 -0.51 7.02 6.72
N VAL A 253 0.61 7.59 6.26
CA VAL A 253 0.73 8.21 4.95
C VAL A 253 1.98 7.67 4.26
N ASN A 254 1.80 6.95 3.15
CA ASN A 254 2.86 6.24 2.43
C ASN A 254 2.87 6.66 0.95
N PRO A 255 3.52 7.77 0.59
CA PRO A 255 3.48 8.28 -0.77
C PRO A 255 4.19 7.40 -1.80
N TRP A 256 3.79 7.59 -3.05
CA TRP A 256 4.35 6.90 -4.21
C TRP A 256 4.50 7.83 -5.43
N PRO A 257 5.26 7.40 -6.44
CA PRO A 257 6.52 6.68 -6.25
C PRO A 257 7.60 7.68 -5.78
N VAL A 258 8.44 7.29 -4.82
CA VAL A 258 9.51 8.15 -4.29
C VAL A 258 10.87 7.55 -4.64
N ASN A 259 11.55 8.12 -5.64
CA ASN A 259 12.84 7.61 -6.13
C ASN A 259 14.01 8.59 -5.91
N ASP A 260 13.72 9.85 -5.60
CA ASP A 260 14.75 10.86 -5.28
C ASP A 260 15.05 10.86 -3.78
N PRO A 261 16.29 10.57 -3.35
CA PRO A 261 16.68 10.60 -1.93
C PRO A 261 16.47 11.95 -1.24
N ILE A 262 16.60 13.07 -1.95
CA ILE A 262 16.37 14.41 -1.37
C ILE A 262 14.89 14.60 -1.09
N GLN A 263 14.03 14.14 -2.00
CA GLN A 263 12.59 14.21 -1.81
C GLN A 263 12.12 13.26 -0.70
N ALA A 264 12.67 12.04 -0.66
CA ALA A 264 12.39 11.08 0.39
C ALA A 264 12.69 11.65 1.79
N ASP A 265 13.85 12.27 1.97
CA ASP A 265 14.21 12.89 3.26
C ASP A 265 13.23 13.98 3.69
N LYS A 266 12.77 14.81 2.76
CA LYS A 266 11.75 15.83 3.05
C LYS A 266 10.46 15.17 3.53
N LEU A 267 10.01 14.11 2.86
CA LEU A 267 8.80 13.38 3.24
C LEU A 267 8.94 12.72 4.62
N VAL A 268 10.08 12.08 4.90
CA VAL A 268 10.38 11.50 6.22
C VAL A 268 10.35 12.57 7.31
N GLN A 269 10.92 13.76 7.05
CA GLN A 269 10.87 14.89 7.97
C GLN A 269 9.44 15.43 8.17
N LEU A 270 8.61 15.42 7.13
CA LEU A 270 7.18 15.74 7.23
C LEU A 270 6.39 14.69 8.01
N GLY A 271 6.96 13.50 8.20
CA GLY A 271 6.42 12.46 9.06
C GLY A 271 5.57 11.41 8.35
N VAL A 272 5.83 11.17 7.06
CA VAL A 272 5.28 9.99 6.37
C VAL A 272 5.71 8.71 7.09
N ALA A 273 4.87 7.67 7.05
CA ALA A 273 5.15 6.42 7.72
C ALA A 273 6.02 5.47 6.88
N GLY A 274 6.02 5.68 5.57
CA GLY A 274 6.86 4.98 4.63
C GLY A 274 6.92 5.63 3.26
N ILE A 275 7.56 4.95 2.32
CA ILE A 275 7.56 5.30 0.90
C ILE A 275 7.39 4.05 0.04
N THR A 276 6.74 4.19 -1.11
CA THR A 276 6.79 3.20 -2.19
C THR A 276 7.81 3.65 -3.23
N THR A 277 8.76 2.78 -3.59
CA THR A 277 9.94 3.14 -4.41
C THR A 277 10.35 2.02 -5.36
N ASP A 278 10.87 2.40 -6.53
CA ASP A 278 11.46 1.49 -7.52
C ASP A 278 12.85 0.99 -7.10
N HIS A 279 13.45 1.61 -6.08
CA HIS A 279 14.83 1.38 -5.66
C HIS A 279 14.91 0.97 -4.18
N PRO A 280 14.24 -0.12 -3.77
CA PRO A 280 14.11 -0.47 -2.35
C PRO A 280 15.46 -0.66 -1.66
N SER A 281 16.45 -1.25 -2.33
CA SER A 281 17.80 -1.45 -1.78
C SER A 281 18.49 -0.14 -1.37
N VAL A 282 18.35 0.92 -2.18
CA VAL A 282 18.92 2.25 -1.91
C VAL A 282 18.31 2.84 -0.64
N PHE A 283 16.98 2.75 -0.51
CA PHE A 283 16.27 3.36 0.62
C PHE A 283 16.35 2.54 1.91
N LEU A 284 16.44 1.21 1.81
CA LEU A 284 16.75 0.35 2.95
C LEU A 284 18.10 0.69 3.55
N GLN A 285 19.12 0.89 2.71
CA GLN A 285 20.45 1.32 3.17
C GLN A 285 20.39 2.73 3.78
N ARG A 286 19.68 3.66 3.12
CA ARG A 286 19.55 5.04 3.58
C ARG A 286 18.91 5.16 4.96
N TYR A 287 17.88 4.36 5.23
CA TYR A 287 17.07 4.45 6.44
C TYR A 287 17.30 3.30 7.42
N GLU A 288 18.38 2.52 7.28
CA GLU A 288 18.65 1.32 8.07
C GLU A 288 18.55 1.57 9.59
N SER A 289 19.11 2.68 10.08
CA SER A 289 19.08 3.03 11.50
C SER A 289 17.67 3.31 12.02
N VAL A 290 16.88 4.06 11.24
CA VAL A 290 15.50 4.44 11.57
C VAL A 290 14.59 3.21 11.54
N LEU A 291 14.73 2.38 10.50
CA LEU A 291 13.99 1.12 10.36
C LEU A 291 14.30 0.15 11.50
N LYS A 292 15.57 0.01 11.91
CA LYS A 292 15.94 -0.84 13.06
C LYS A 292 15.36 -0.35 14.39
N GLN A 293 15.31 0.96 14.61
CA GLN A 293 14.71 1.53 15.82
C GLN A 293 13.20 1.27 15.87
N ASN A 294 12.54 1.28 14.70
CA ASN A 294 11.11 1.10 14.58
C ASN A 294 10.67 -0.36 14.36
N ALA A 295 11.59 -1.30 14.19
CA ALA A 295 11.30 -2.72 13.94
C ALA A 295 10.54 -3.43 15.08
N CYS A 296 10.60 -2.90 16.31
CA CYS A 296 9.90 -3.46 17.48
C CYS A 296 8.44 -3.01 17.59
N LEU A 297 8.02 -2.05 16.78
CA LEU A 297 6.68 -1.52 16.81
C LEU A 297 5.82 -2.41 15.89
N ASN A 298 4.89 -3.16 16.47
CA ASN A 298 3.97 -4.03 15.72
C ASN A 298 3.07 -3.15 14.82
N PHE A 299 3.41 -3.08 13.54
CA PHE A 299 2.80 -2.14 12.61
C PHE A 299 2.01 -2.86 11.54
N TYR A 300 0.79 -3.15 11.93
CA TYR A 300 -0.48 -3.18 11.20
C TYR A 300 -1.45 -3.44 12.34
N ARG A 301 -1.62 -2.41 13.20
CA ARG A 301 -2.26 -2.54 14.52
C ARG A 301 -3.64 -3.17 14.33
N LYS A 302 -3.87 -4.26 15.06
CA LYS A 302 -5.15 -4.99 15.10
C LYS A 302 -6.31 -4.08 15.50
#